data_AF-A0A314ULN0-F1
#
_entry.id   AF-A0A314ULN0-F1
#
_cell.length_a   1.000
_cell.length_b   1.000
_cell.length_c   1.000
_cell.angle_alpha   90.00
_cell.angle_beta   90.00
_cell.angle_gamma   90.00
#
_symmetry.space_group_name_H-M   'P 1'
#
loop_
_entity.id
_entity.type
_entity.pdbx_description
1 polymer ?
#
loop_
_entity_poly.entity_id
_entity_poly.type
_entity_poly.pdbx_seq_one_letter_code
_entity_poly.pdbx_strand_id
1 'polypeptide(L)'
;MSLRYRILELNPVHKNLRLVRSDLWNSTCTDKLANVTIKSEFFASNENDDTEVSIFYGCNSSTMTPKPENWFPCNVNLPFNDSYYLIGTFPIHPIMGDVNCEIETTVPILKTAAAKLGANRSLFQEAIMEGFNVNYTNPYDDECAKCLNGKGGCGFDSNSSRPVCFCGDRVCDISGTIFNSIRT
;
A
#
# COMPACT_ATOMS: atom_id res chain seq x y z
N MET A 1 -16.25 1.53 0.14
CA MET A 1 -15.16 2.51 0.37
C MET A 1 -13.91 2.03 -0.35
N SER A 2 -13.14 2.92 -0.98
CA SER A 2 -11.85 2.56 -1.60
C SER A 2 -10.69 3.18 -0.82
N LEU A 3 -9.63 2.38 -0.60
CA LEU A 3 -8.35 2.88 -0.10
C LEU A 3 -7.53 3.44 -1.27
N ARG A 4 -6.76 4.49 -0.98
CA ARG A 4 -5.80 5.07 -1.92
C ARG A 4 -4.41 4.84 -1.36
N TYR A 5 -3.46 4.57 -2.24
CA TYR A 5 -2.07 4.37 -1.89
C TYR A 5 -1.20 5.38 -2.62
N ARG A 6 -0.09 5.78 -1.98
CA ARG A 6 1.01 6.52 -2.62
C ARG A 6 2.10 5.53 -3.00
N ILE A 7 2.70 5.72 -4.16
CA ILE A 7 3.90 5.00 -4.58
C ILE A 7 5.09 5.75 -3.99
N LEU A 8 5.86 5.07 -3.14
CA LEU A 8 7.10 5.57 -2.56
C LEU A 8 8.31 5.20 -3.41
N GLU A 9 8.30 3.97 -3.94
CA GLU A 9 9.39 3.43 -4.75
C GLU A 9 8.81 2.52 -5.84
N LEU A 10 9.42 2.55 -7.02
CA LEU A 10 9.15 1.63 -8.12
C LEU A 10 10.45 0.96 -8.52
N ASN A 11 10.51 -0.36 -8.39
CA ASN A 11 11.61 -1.18 -8.86
C ASN A 11 11.15 -2.04 -10.04
N PRO A 12 11.39 -1.60 -11.29
CA PRO A 12 10.93 -2.31 -12.47
C PRO A 12 11.71 -3.60 -12.76
N VAL A 13 12.93 -3.72 -12.23
CA VAL A 13 13.77 -4.92 -12.41
C VAL A 13 13.22 -6.09 -11.63
N HIS A 14 12.86 -5.87 -10.36
CA HIS A 14 12.27 -6.90 -9.50
C HIS A 14 10.74 -6.94 -9.54
N LYS A 15 10.12 -6.12 -10.40
CA LYS A 15 8.66 -5.93 -10.49
C LYS A 15 8.01 -5.70 -9.13
N ASN A 16 8.55 -4.73 -8.39
CA ASN A 16 8.13 -4.43 -7.03
C ASN A 16 7.82 -2.93 -6.88
N LEU A 17 6.82 -2.63 -6.05
CA LEU A 17 6.41 -1.29 -5.63
C LEU A 17 6.47 -1.21 -4.12
N ARG A 18 6.99 -0.10 -3.58
CA ARG A 18 6.76 0.26 -2.18
C ARG A 18 5.60 1.23 -2.09
N LEU A 19 4.55 0.83 -1.37
CA LEU A 19 3.31 1.57 -1.23
C LEU A 19 3.10 2.01 0.22
N VAL A 20 2.33 3.07 0.40
CA VAL A 20 1.83 3.51 1.72
C VAL A 20 0.40 3.98 1.61
N ARG A 21 -0.40 3.76 2.66
CA ARG A 21 -1.78 4.25 2.73
C ARG A 21 -1.80 5.78 2.69
N SER A 22 -2.48 6.35 1.70
CA SER A 22 -2.48 7.80 1.46
C SER A 22 -3.09 8.60 2.61
N ASP A 23 -4.05 8.01 3.33
CA ASP A 23 -4.72 8.60 4.50
C ASP A 23 -3.82 8.63 5.75
N LEU A 24 -2.77 7.81 5.79
CA LEU A 24 -1.85 7.70 6.93
C LEU A 24 -0.44 8.25 6.64
N TRP A 25 -0.18 8.79 5.44
CA TRP A 25 1.15 9.27 5.06
C TRP A 25 1.68 10.41 5.94
N ASN A 26 0.81 11.26 6.50
CA ASN A 26 1.17 12.38 7.37
C ASN A 26 0.32 12.39 8.65
N SER A 27 -0.23 11.24 9.04
CA SER A 27 -1.19 11.14 10.14
C SER A 27 -1.19 9.71 10.67
N THR A 28 -1.23 9.54 11.99
CA THR A 28 -1.52 8.24 12.62
C THR A 28 -3.02 7.96 12.71
N CYS A 29 -3.85 8.95 12.35
CA CYS A 29 -5.30 8.94 12.43
C CYS A 29 -5.95 8.68 11.08
N THR A 30 -6.93 7.78 11.07
CA THR A 30 -7.85 7.58 9.94
C THR A 30 -9.22 7.13 10.45
N ASP A 31 -10.27 7.56 9.78
CA ASP A 31 -11.65 7.06 9.96
C ASP A 31 -11.96 5.87 9.04
N LYS A 32 -10.97 5.42 8.26
CA LYS A 32 -11.16 4.36 7.25
C LYS A 32 -10.91 2.96 7.83
N LEU A 33 -12.02 2.28 8.08
CA LEU A 33 -12.17 0.89 8.55
C LEU A 33 -11.75 -0.22 7.56
N ALA A 34 -11.06 0.11 6.47
CA ALA A 34 -10.85 -0.85 5.40
C ALA A 34 -9.71 -1.83 5.75
N ASN A 35 -10.07 -3.06 6.12
CA ASN A 35 -9.15 -4.21 6.15
C ASN A 35 -8.94 -4.66 4.71
N VAL A 36 -7.77 -4.41 4.13
CA VAL A 36 -7.55 -4.73 2.71
C VAL A 36 -6.25 -5.49 2.54
N THR A 37 -6.39 -6.78 2.24
CA THR A 37 -5.36 -7.52 1.55
C THR A 37 -5.33 -7.04 0.10
N ILE A 38 -4.18 -6.57 -0.38
CA ILE A 38 -4.01 -6.27 -1.80
C ILE A 38 -4.00 -7.59 -2.56
N LYS A 39 -5.15 -7.91 -3.15
CA LYS A 39 -5.33 -9.03 -4.09
C LYS A 39 -5.96 -8.51 -5.36
N SER A 40 -5.15 -8.37 -6.40
CA SER A 40 -5.64 -8.14 -7.76
C SER A 40 -4.88 -9.04 -8.74
N GLU A 41 -5.34 -9.09 -9.99
CA GLU A 41 -4.61 -9.78 -11.07
C GLU A 41 -3.23 -9.16 -11.35
N PHE A 42 -3.03 -7.88 -10.98
CA PHE A 42 -1.81 -7.13 -11.23
C PHE A 42 -0.90 -7.03 -10.02
N PHE A 43 -1.44 -7.17 -8.80
CA PHE A 43 -0.73 -6.86 -7.56
C PHE A 43 -0.90 -7.98 -6.54
N ALA A 44 0.22 -8.39 -5.96
CA ALA A 44 0.27 -9.39 -4.90
C ALA A 44 1.09 -8.87 -3.70
N SER A 45 0.61 -9.13 -2.49
CA SER A 45 1.32 -8.84 -1.24
C SER A 45 2.65 -9.61 -1.17
N ASN A 46 3.67 -9.00 -0.57
CA ASN A 46 4.95 -9.66 -0.31
C ASN A 46 5.04 -10.14 1.14
N GLU A 47 4.39 -11.27 1.43
CA GLU A 47 4.32 -11.85 2.79
C GLU A 47 5.69 -12.23 3.38
N ASN A 48 6.73 -12.33 2.55
CA ASN A 48 8.09 -12.61 3.01
C ASN A 48 8.73 -11.40 3.69
N ASP A 49 8.43 -10.18 3.22
CA ASP A 49 9.07 -8.95 3.69
C ASP A 49 8.13 -8.05 4.50
N ASP A 50 6.81 -8.28 4.42
CA ASP A 50 5.80 -7.44 5.05
C ASP A 50 5.11 -8.14 6.23
N THR A 51 4.56 -7.34 7.14
CA THR A 51 3.69 -7.77 8.23
C THR A 51 2.60 -6.72 8.42
N GLU A 52 1.72 -6.92 9.40
CA GLU A 52 0.59 -6.03 9.65
C GLU A 52 0.68 -5.41 11.04
N VAL A 53 0.24 -4.15 11.13
CA VAL A 53 -0.06 -3.48 12.38
C VAL A 53 -1.57 -3.28 12.46
N SER A 54 -2.18 -3.78 13.53
CA SER A 54 -3.58 -3.48 13.85
C SER A 54 -3.63 -2.16 14.61
N ILE A 55 -4.54 -1.28 14.21
CA ILE A 55 -4.75 0.03 14.83
C ILE A 55 -6.21 0.13 15.28
N PHE A 56 -6.39 0.56 16.52
CA PHE A 56 -7.68 0.70 17.19
C PHE A 56 -7.89 2.16 17.56
N TYR A 57 -9.01 2.76 17.13
CA TYR A 57 -9.33 4.17 17.41
C TYR A 57 -10.61 4.30 18.22
N GLY A 58 -10.72 5.39 18.98
CA GLY A 58 -11.92 5.71 19.75
C GLY A 58 -12.13 4.82 20.96
N CYS A 59 -11.07 4.46 21.66
CA CYS A 59 -11.11 3.50 22.75
C CYS A 59 -11.54 4.15 24.08
N ASN A 60 -12.46 3.51 24.82
CA ASN A 60 -12.98 4.00 26.10
C ASN A 60 -12.04 3.76 27.31
N SER A 61 -10.75 4.04 27.15
CA SER A 61 -9.71 3.62 28.10
C SER A 61 -9.35 4.68 29.17
N SER A 62 -10.28 5.58 29.52
CA SER A 62 -10.04 6.69 30.45
C SER A 62 -9.55 6.25 31.83
N THR A 63 -9.91 5.04 32.26
CA THR A 63 -9.52 4.46 33.55
C THR A 63 -8.12 3.83 33.54
N MET A 64 -7.52 3.64 32.37
CA MET A 64 -6.21 3.02 32.21
C MET A 64 -5.10 4.04 32.44
N THR A 65 -4.51 3.99 33.63
CA THR A 65 -3.37 4.83 34.02
C THR A 65 -2.33 3.99 34.76
N PRO A 66 -1.03 4.05 34.38
CA PRO A 66 -0.48 4.79 33.24
C PRO A 66 -0.90 4.19 31.89
N LYS A 67 -0.87 5.02 30.83
CA LYS A 67 -1.10 4.55 29.46
C LYS A 67 0.06 3.63 29.02
N PRO A 68 -0.22 2.54 28.29
CA PRO A 68 0.81 1.66 27.76
C PRO A 68 1.56 2.33 26.61
N GLU A 69 2.74 1.82 26.26
CA GLU A 69 3.63 2.44 25.28
C GLU A 69 3.09 2.44 23.83
N ASN A 70 2.13 1.57 23.54
CA ASN A 70 1.47 1.48 22.23
C ASN A 70 0.22 2.38 22.10
N TRP A 71 -0.02 3.23 23.11
CA TRP A 71 -1.08 4.24 23.07
C TRP A 71 -0.66 5.48 22.30
N PHE A 72 -1.61 6.11 21.60
CA PHE A 72 -1.45 7.44 21.03
C PHE A 72 -2.79 8.17 20.98
N PRO A 73 -2.80 9.52 21.03
CA PRO A 73 -4.02 10.29 20.88
C PRO A 73 -4.43 10.37 19.40
N CYS A 74 -5.72 10.24 19.14
CA CYS A 74 -6.28 10.44 17.82
C CYS A 74 -7.67 11.07 17.88
N ASN A 75 -7.85 12.21 17.21
CA ASN A 75 -9.14 12.87 17.12
C ASN A 75 -9.72 12.74 15.70
N VAL A 76 -10.59 11.75 15.52
CA VAL A 76 -11.33 11.49 14.28
C VAL A 76 -12.84 11.64 14.49
N ASN A 77 -13.25 12.62 15.31
CA ASN A 77 -14.64 12.88 15.68
C ASN A 77 -15.36 11.68 16.33
N LEU A 78 -14.63 10.87 17.08
CA LEU A 78 -15.16 9.77 17.87
C LEU A 78 -15.45 10.20 19.31
N PRO A 79 -16.27 9.45 20.07
CA PRO A 79 -16.56 9.75 21.47
C PRO A 79 -15.32 9.76 22.38
N PHE A 80 -14.29 9.00 22.01
CA PHE A 80 -13.02 8.91 22.73
C PHE A 80 -11.85 9.21 21.79
N ASN A 81 -10.76 9.71 22.36
CA ASN A 81 -9.54 10.05 21.60
C ASN A 81 -8.40 9.04 21.80
N ASP A 82 -8.56 8.09 22.71
CA ASP A 82 -7.52 7.09 22.95
C ASP A 82 -7.47 6.11 21.78
N SER A 83 -6.25 5.82 21.32
CA SER A 83 -6.00 4.86 20.25
C SER A 83 -4.80 4.00 20.61
N TYR A 84 -4.77 2.80 20.04
CA TYR A 84 -3.75 1.80 20.32
C TYR A 84 -3.33 1.11 19.04
N TYR A 85 -2.11 0.59 19.01
CA TYR A 85 -1.66 -0.27 17.93
C TYR A 85 -1.04 -1.56 18.44
N LEU A 86 -1.11 -2.62 17.63
CA LEU A 86 -0.50 -3.93 17.91
C LEU A 86 0.31 -4.37 16.68
N ILE A 87 1.51 -4.87 16.90
CA ILE A 87 2.38 -5.38 15.83
C ILE A 87 2.15 -6.88 15.68
N GLY A 88 1.77 -7.34 14.50
CA GLY A 88 1.55 -8.76 14.20
C GLY A 88 0.39 -9.39 14.97
N THR A 89 0.29 -10.73 14.91
CA THR A 89 -0.74 -11.53 15.60
C THR A 89 -0.41 -11.75 17.08
N PHE A 90 0.01 -10.70 17.79
CA PHE A 90 0.13 -10.82 19.24
C PHE A 90 -1.27 -11.06 19.83
N PRO A 91 -1.42 -12.04 20.73
CA PRO A 91 -2.69 -12.22 21.42
C PRO A 91 -3.01 -10.89 22.08
N ILE A 92 -4.17 -10.36 21.67
CA ILE A 92 -4.96 -9.32 22.32
C ILE A 92 -4.43 -9.13 23.74
N HIS A 93 -3.63 -8.07 23.93
CA HIS A 93 -3.03 -7.79 25.23
C HIS A 93 -4.15 -7.88 26.28
N PRO A 94 -3.96 -8.41 27.50
CA PRO A 94 -5.00 -8.51 28.53
C PRO A 94 -5.70 -7.18 28.87
N ILE A 95 -5.18 -6.08 28.33
CA ILE A 95 -5.76 -4.73 28.24
C ILE A 95 -7.13 -4.70 27.54
N MET A 96 -7.37 -5.52 26.52
CA MET A 96 -8.57 -5.42 25.65
C MET A 96 -9.81 -6.15 26.19
N GLY A 97 -9.74 -6.80 27.36
CA GLY A 97 -10.94 -7.41 27.97
C GLY A 97 -12.01 -6.38 28.34
N ASP A 98 -11.58 -5.17 28.72
CA ASP A 98 -12.45 -4.10 29.23
C ASP A 98 -12.43 -2.82 28.37
N VAL A 99 -11.61 -2.77 27.31
CA VAL A 99 -11.48 -1.60 26.43
C VAL A 99 -12.22 -1.86 25.13
N ASN A 100 -13.28 -1.09 24.89
CA ASN A 100 -14.03 -1.05 23.66
C ASN A 100 -13.53 0.09 22.77
N CYS A 101 -13.28 -0.21 21.50
CA CYS A 101 -12.84 0.75 20.48
C CYS A 101 -13.86 0.79 19.34
N GLU A 102 -14.05 1.96 18.74
CA GLU A 102 -15.04 2.17 17.68
C GLU A 102 -14.56 1.70 16.31
N ILE A 103 -13.25 1.79 16.07
CA ILE A 103 -12.64 1.51 14.76
C ILE A 103 -11.46 0.57 14.93
N GLU A 104 -11.41 -0.47 14.09
CA GLU A 104 -10.27 -1.34 13.91
C GLU A 104 -9.85 -1.34 12.43
N THR A 105 -8.55 -1.24 12.18
CA THR A 105 -8.00 -1.38 10.82
C THR A 105 -6.61 -2.00 10.87
N THR A 106 -6.25 -2.75 9.82
CA THR A 106 -4.88 -3.21 9.63
C THR A 106 -4.14 -2.37 8.59
N VAL A 107 -2.84 -2.19 8.82
CA VAL A 107 -1.93 -1.47 7.93
C VAL A 107 -0.72 -2.37 7.66
N PRO A 108 -0.48 -2.77 6.40
CA PRO A 108 0.74 -3.48 6.06
C PRO A 108 1.96 -2.56 6.22
N ILE A 109 3.03 -3.08 6.81
CA ILE A 109 4.33 -2.43 6.97
C ILE A 109 5.46 -3.42 6.70
N LEU A 110 6.66 -2.92 6.40
CA LEU A 110 7.86 -3.77 6.33
C LEU A 110 8.14 -4.47 7.66
N LYS A 111 8.55 -5.74 7.64
CA LYS A 111 9.02 -6.48 8.84
C LYS A 111 10.19 -5.79 9.53
N THR A 112 11.06 -5.14 8.77
CA THR A 112 12.16 -4.33 9.31
C THR A 112 11.64 -3.10 10.07
N ALA A 113 10.60 -2.42 9.57
CA ALA A 113 9.94 -1.33 10.26
C ALA A 113 9.23 -1.83 11.53
N ALA A 114 8.57 -2.98 11.47
CA ALA A 114 7.94 -3.63 12.63
C ALA A 114 8.97 -3.96 13.73
N ALA A 115 10.15 -4.46 13.36
CA ALA A 115 11.23 -4.74 14.30
C ALA A 115 11.75 -3.46 14.98
N LYS A 116 11.97 -2.38 14.21
CA LYS A 116 12.34 -1.07 14.76
C LYS A 116 11.27 -0.54 15.72
N LEU A 117 10.00 -0.65 15.35
CA LEU A 117 8.87 -0.22 16.17
C LEU A 117 8.75 -1.04 17.45
N GLY A 118 9.04 -2.33 17.39
CA GLY A 118 9.12 -3.20 18.57
C GLY A 118 10.20 -2.77 19.57
N ALA A 119 11.33 -2.26 19.07
CA ALA A 119 12.43 -1.75 19.88
C ALA A 119 12.21 -0.31 20.37
N ASN A 120 11.52 0.52 19.60
CA ASN A 120 11.19 1.88 19.98
C ASN A 120 9.78 2.28 19.52
N ARG A 121 8.86 2.34 20.48
CA ARG A 121 7.43 2.64 20.28
C ARG A 121 7.16 4.06 19.82
N SER A 122 8.12 4.99 19.98
CA SER A 122 7.99 6.36 19.50
C SER A 122 8.01 6.46 17.97
N LEU A 123 8.47 5.41 17.27
CA LEU A 123 8.64 5.38 15.81
C LEU A 123 7.37 4.94 15.06
N PHE A 124 6.19 5.02 15.69
CA PHE A 124 4.96 4.48 15.13
C PHE A 124 4.58 5.13 13.81
N GLN A 125 4.64 6.46 13.74
CA GLN A 125 4.32 7.18 12.52
C GLN A 125 5.33 6.87 11.41
N GLU A 126 6.62 6.86 11.75
CA GLU A 126 7.70 6.55 10.82
C GLU A 126 7.56 5.13 10.27
N ALA A 127 7.22 4.15 11.11
CA ALA A 127 7.02 2.77 10.69
C ALA A 127 5.86 2.62 9.70
N ILE A 128 4.76 3.36 9.89
CA ILE A 128 3.67 3.41 8.91
C ILE A 128 4.12 4.11 7.62
N MET A 129 4.87 5.19 7.73
CA MET A 129 5.36 5.96 6.58
C MET A 129 6.40 5.20 5.76
N GLU A 130 7.17 4.27 6.34
CA GLU A 130 8.06 3.38 5.58
C GLU A 130 7.27 2.53 4.57
N GLY A 131 5.98 2.29 4.81
CA GLY A 131 5.11 1.57 3.88
C GLY A 131 5.39 0.07 3.84
N PHE A 132 5.02 -0.57 2.73
CA PHE A 132 5.11 -2.01 2.51
C PHE A 132 5.33 -2.32 1.04
N ASN A 133 5.77 -3.53 0.75
CA ASN A 133 6.11 -3.95 -0.60
C ASN A 133 4.94 -4.68 -1.29
N VAL A 134 4.80 -4.47 -2.59
CA VAL A 134 3.81 -5.15 -3.41
C VAL A 134 4.50 -5.57 -4.70
N ASN A 135 4.40 -6.85 -5.02
CA ASN A 135 4.86 -7.34 -6.31
C ASN A 135 3.79 -7.04 -7.35
N TYR A 136 4.22 -6.62 -8.54
CA TYR A 136 3.31 -6.38 -9.64
C TYR A 136 3.63 -7.27 -10.84
N THR A 137 2.61 -7.55 -11.64
CA THR A 137 2.74 -8.26 -12.91
C THR A 137 2.27 -7.34 -14.02
N ASN A 138 3.06 -7.24 -15.08
CA ASN A 138 2.63 -6.61 -16.32
C ASN A 138 2.15 -7.73 -17.27
N PRO A 139 0.84 -7.87 -17.53
CA PRO A 139 0.35 -8.92 -18.39
C PRO A 139 0.74 -8.73 -19.86
N TYR A 140 1.28 -7.56 -20.21
CA TYR A 140 1.69 -7.23 -21.58
C TYR A 140 3.19 -7.34 -21.81
N ASP A 141 3.96 -7.93 -20.88
CA ASP A 141 5.42 -8.03 -21.00
C ASP A 141 5.86 -8.67 -22.32
N ASP A 142 5.15 -9.71 -22.77
CA ASP A 142 5.46 -10.43 -24.01
C ASP A 142 5.21 -9.56 -25.25
N GLU A 143 4.09 -8.83 -25.31
CA GLU A 143 3.80 -7.87 -26.38
C GLU A 143 4.82 -6.73 -26.39
N CYS A 144 5.16 -6.24 -25.20
CA CYS A 144 6.11 -5.15 -25.01
C CYS A 144 7.52 -5.55 -25.49
N ALA A 145 7.95 -6.78 -25.19
CA ALA A 145 9.23 -7.33 -25.64
C ALA A 145 9.34 -7.39 -27.17
N LYS A 146 8.23 -7.66 -27.87
CA LYS A 146 8.23 -7.67 -29.34
C LYS A 146 8.47 -6.27 -29.92
N CYS A 147 7.90 -5.22 -29.33
CA CYS A 147 8.18 -3.83 -29.74
C CYS A 147 9.67 -3.49 -29.60
N LEU A 148 10.28 -3.89 -28.48
CA LEU A 148 11.69 -3.64 -28.18
C LEU A 148 12.62 -4.35 -29.18
N ASN A 149 12.30 -5.59 -29.56
CA ASN A 149 13.02 -6.33 -30.59
C ASN A 149 12.95 -5.63 -31.97
N GLY A 150 11.84 -4.97 -32.27
CA GLY A 150 11.65 -4.12 -33.45
C GLY A 150 12.37 -2.76 -33.40
N LYS A 151 13.22 -2.52 -32.39
CA LYS A 151 13.86 -1.22 -32.09
C LYS A 151 12.87 -0.09 -31.81
N GLY A 152 11.64 -0.42 -31.44
CA GLY A 152 10.64 0.52 -30.94
C GLY A 152 10.64 0.61 -29.42
N GLY A 153 9.91 1.58 -28.88
CA GLY A 153 9.45 1.61 -27.50
C GLY A 153 8.10 0.91 -27.35
N CYS A 154 7.71 0.66 -26.11
CA CYS A 154 6.41 0.09 -25.76
C CYS A 154 5.68 1.06 -24.84
N GLY A 155 4.37 1.22 -25.06
CA GLY A 155 3.51 1.96 -24.16
C GLY A 155 2.11 1.40 -24.15
N PHE A 156 1.19 2.09 -23.49
CA PHE A 156 -0.18 1.65 -23.29
C PHE A 156 -1.14 2.74 -23.76
N ASP A 157 -2.02 2.41 -24.69
CA ASP A 157 -3.10 3.31 -25.09
C ASP A 157 -4.31 3.10 -24.18
N SER A 158 -4.58 4.09 -23.33
CA SER A 158 -5.69 4.05 -22.38
C SER A 158 -7.07 4.01 -23.05
N ASN A 159 -7.20 4.52 -24.29
CA ASN A 159 -8.49 4.53 -24.98
C ASN A 159 -8.87 3.13 -25.47
N SER A 160 -7.92 2.40 -26.05
CA SER A 160 -8.13 1.02 -26.49
C SER A 160 -7.86 -0.02 -25.41
N SER A 161 -7.27 0.39 -24.28
CA SER A 161 -6.83 -0.50 -23.19
C SER A 161 -5.92 -1.62 -23.67
N ARG A 162 -4.96 -1.29 -24.56
CA ARG A 162 -4.04 -2.24 -25.18
C ARG A 162 -2.60 -1.71 -25.21
N PRO A 163 -1.60 -2.62 -25.19
CA PRO A 163 -0.21 -2.24 -25.44
C PRO A 163 -0.05 -1.80 -26.90
N VAL A 164 0.81 -0.81 -27.12
CA VAL A 164 1.14 -0.28 -28.45
C VAL A 164 2.65 -0.09 -28.59
N CYS A 165 3.19 -0.30 -29.79
CA CYS A 165 4.58 -0.03 -30.09
C CYS A 165 4.76 1.41 -30.58
N PHE A 166 5.85 2.05 -30.17
CA PHE A 166 6.25 3.39 -30.62
C PHE A 166 7.57 3.32 -31.39
N CYS A 167 7.59 3.84 -32.62
CA CYS A 167 8.79 3.92 -33.45
C CYS A 167 9.14 5.40 -33.63
N GLY A 168 10.04 5.92 -32.79
CA GLY A 168 10.20 7.37 -32.60
C GLY A 168 8.93 7.97 -31.99
N ASP A 169 8.40 9.04 -32.57
CA ASP A 169 7.23 9.76 -32.05
C ASP A 169 5.88 9.22 -32.59
N ARG A 170 5.85 8.03 -33.19
CA ARG A 170 4.66 7.47 -33.85
C ARG A 170 4.34 6.06 -33.39
N VAL A 171 3.05 5.74 -33.35
CA VAL A 171 2.57 4.37 -33.16
C VAL A 171 2.89 3.54 -34.41
N CYS A 172 3.40 2.33 -34.20
CA CYS A 172 3.77 1.39 -35.25
C CYS A 172 3.30 -0.03 -34.91
N ASP A 173 3.27 -0.89 -35.92
CA ASP A 173 3.09 -2.33 -35.74
C ASP A 173 4.33 -2.96 -35.09
N ILE A 174 4.16 -4.17 -34.57
CA ILE A 174 5.18 -5.00 -33.91
C ILE A 174 6.42 -5.21 -34.80
N SER A 175 6.24 -5.15 -36.11
CA SER A 175 7.30 -5.28 -37.12
C SER A 175 8.13 -4.00 -37.32
N GLY A 176 7.82 -2.91 -36.61
CA GLY A 176 8.43 -1.59 -36.82
C GLY A 176 7.84 -0.80 -38.00
N THR A 177 6.78 -1.32 -38.62
CA THR A 177 6.11 -0.67 -39.76
C THR A 177 5.12 0.37 -39.22
N ILE A 178 5.27 1.63 -39.63
CA ILE A 178 4.38 2.72 -39.22
C ILE A 178 2.96 2.42 -39.73
N PHE A 179 1.95 2.57 -38.88
CA PHE A 179 0.57 2.59 -39.33
C PHE A 179 0.36 3.80 -40.24
N ASN A 180 0.40 3.58 -41.55
CA ASN A 180 -0.14 4.55 -42.49
C ASN A 180 -1.66 4.53 -42.31
N SER A 181 -2.19 5.55 -41.62
CA SER A 181 -3.61 5.85 -41.62
C SER A 181 -4.13 5.77 -43.04
N ILE A 182 -4.94 4.76 -43.34
CA ILE A 182 -5.73 4.74 -44.57
C ILE A 182 -6.72 5.90 -44.42
N ARG A 183 -6.56 6.92 -45.27
CA ARG A 183 -7.53 8.00 -45.44
C ARG A 183 -8.90 7.38 -45.74
N THR A 184 -9.88 7.66 -44.88
CA THR A 184 -11.28 7.80 -45.33
C THR A 184 -11.45 9.16 -45.97
#